data_AF-A0A4P2VC71-F1
#
_entry.id   AF-A0A4P2VC71-F1
#
_cell.length_a   1.000
_cell.length_b   1.000
_cell.length_c   1.000
_cell.angle_alpha   90.00
_cell.angle_beta   90.00
_cell.angle_gamma   90.00
#
_symmetry.space_group_name_H-M   'P 1'
#
loop_
_entity.id
_entity.type
_entity.pdbx_description
1 polymer ?
#
loop_
_entity_poly.entity_id
_entity_poly.type
_entity_poly.pdbx_seq_one_letter_code
_entity_poly.pdbx_strand_id
1 'polypeptide(L)'
;MDLLDLLLHEHAEIRTWALAPRPWPVQQFEEFNWFVVQCHATQLEDEVLFPLLRSRMAGRDEFLRSLSRIAADHRLLATLAGNTIKYGREGADVYPRRIDDYFKLLQFHNDSEEEMIFTAWNELPAADREDASARAADSARRCASSGPYLRYSGLAERTLGYLGQ
;
A
#
# COMPACT_ATOMS: atom_id res chain seq x y z
N MET A 1 -2.11 8.29 16.10
CA MET A 1 -1.42 7.45 15.07
C MET A 1 -1.20 8.35 13.88
N ASP A 2 0.02 8.43 13.36
CA ASP A 2 0.28 9.24 12.17
C ASP A 2 0.17 8.41 10.87
N LEU A 3 0.22 9.06 9.70
CA LEU A 3 0.14 8.38 8.40
C LEU A 3 1.25 7.33 8.23
N LEU A 4 2.48 7.61 8.69
CA LEU A 4 3.57 6.65 8.54
C LEU A 4 3.32 5.40 9.40
N ASP A 5 2.85 5.58 10.65
CA ASP A 5 2.47 4.47 11.53
C ASP A 5 1.42 3.57 10.85
N LEU A 6 0.44 4.17 10.17
CA LEU A 6 -0.59 3.44 9.42
C LEU A 6 0.01 2.61 8.28
N LEU A 7 0.84 3.23 7.43
CA LEU A 7 1.45 2.54 6.28
C LEU A 7 2.38 1.41 6.73
N LEU A 8 3.17 1.63 7.77
CA LEU A 8 4.03 0.58 8.36
C LEU A 8 3.21 -0.57 8.95
N HIS A 9 2.07 -0.26 9.58
CA HIS A 9 1.15 -1.29 10.04
C HIS A 9 0.58 -2.10 8.87
N GLU A 10 0.13 -1.43 7.82
CA GLU A 10 -0.37 -2.09 6.60
C GLU A 10 0.71 -2.96 5.94
N HIS A 11 1.97 -2.50 5.90
CA HIS A 11 3.09 -3.34 5.43
C HIS A 11 3.30 -4.59 6.30
N ALA A 12 3.22 -4.46 7.62
CA ALA A 12 3.32 -5.61 8.51
C ALA A 12 2.19 -6.63 8.27
N GLU A 13 0.96 -6.15 8.05
CA GLU A 13 -0.18 -7.00 7.73
C GLU A 13 -0.05 -7.64 6.34
N ILE A 14 0.42 -6.91 5.33
CA ILE A 14 0.76 -7.44 4.00
C ILE A 14 1.78 -8.58 4.12
N ARG A 15 2.83 -8.41 4.94
CA ARG A 15 3.81 -9.47 5.21
C ARG A 15 3.16 -10.69 5.86
N THR A 16 2.25 -10.49 6.82
CA THR A 16 1.48 -11.58 7.45
C THR A 16 0.64 -12.33 6.43
N TRP A 17 -0.09 -11.62 5.56
CA TRP A 17 -0.88 -12.21 4.48
C TRP A 17 -0.02 -12.98 3.48
N ALA A 18 1.17 -12.47 3.15
CA ALA A 18 2.09 -13.15 2.24
C ALA A 18 2.62 -14.50 2.77
N LEU A 19 2.54 -14.72 4.09
CA LEU A 19 2.88 -15.99 4.76
C LEU A 19 1.70 -16.97 4.82
N ALA A 20 0.48 -16.54 4.48
CA ALA A 20 -0.69 -17.40 4.55
C ALA A 20 -0.57 -18.59 3.57
N PRO A 21 -1.12 -19.78 3.92
CA PRO A 21 -1.10 -20.94 3.04
C PRO A 21 -1.70 -20.65 1.66
N ARG A 22 -1.06 -21.17 0.61
CA ARG A 22 -1.45 -21.02 -0.80
C ARG A 22 -1.81 -22.38 -1.42
N PRO A 23 -2.58 -22.42 -2.52
CA PRO A 23 -3.08 -21.28 -3.30
C PRO A 23 -4.26 -20.58 -2.63
N TRP A 24 -4.36 -19.27 -2.83
CA TRP A 24 -5.55 -18.52 -2.43
C TRP A 24 -6.67 -18.71 -3.46
N PRO A 25 -7.95 -18.71 -3.03
CA PRO A 25 -9.06 -18.51 -3.95
C PRO A 25 -8.92 -17.20 -4.73
N VAL A 26 -9.34 -17.19 -6.00
CA VAL A 26 -9.25 -16.01 -6.88
C VAL A 26 -9.93 -14.79 -6.28
N GLN A 27 -11.11 -14.98 -5.68
CA GLN A 27 -11.84 -13.90 -5.02
C GLN A 27 -11.04 -13.30 -3.85
N GLN A 28 -10.41 -14.15 -3.02
CA GLN A 28 -9.60 -13.65 -1.91
C GLN A 28 -8.41 -12.82 -2.42
N PHE A 29 -7.74 -13.29 -3.48
CA PHE A 29 -6.63 -12.54 -4.10
C PHE A 29 -7.11 -11.21 -4.71
N GLU A 30 -8.27 -11.19 -5.35
CA GLU A 30 -8.85 -9.98 -5.93
C GLU A 30 -9.19 -8.94 -4.85
N GLU A 31 -9.82 -9.37 -3.76
CA GLU A 31 -10.14 -8.50 -2.63
C GLU A 31 -8.86 -7.97 -1.94
N PHE A 32 -7.84 -8.81 -1.75
CA PHE A 32 -6.54 -8.38 -1.21
C PHE A 32 -5.85 -7.37 -2.12
N ASN A 33 -5.82 -7.63 -3.43
CA ASN A 33 -5.22 -6.71 -4.38
C ASN A 33 -6.00 -5.38 -4.45
N TRP A 34 -7.32 -5.40 -4.27
CA TRP A 34 -8.08 -4.17 -4.14
C TRP A 34 -7.58 -3.33 -2.95
N PHE A 35 -7.36 -3.95 -1.79
CA PHE A 35 -6.78 -3.28 -0.63
C PHE A 35 -5.39 -2.68 -0.95
N VAL A 36 -4.48 -3.48 -1.50
CA VAL A 36 -3.11 -3.05 -1.82
C VAL A 36 -3.09 -1.91 -2.83
N VAL A 37 -3.81 -2.04 -3.94
CA VAL A 37 -3.71 -1.07 -5.05
C VAL A 37 -4.61 0.13 -4.83
N GLN A 38 -5.88 -0.09 -4.48
CA GLN A 38 -6.85 1.01 -4.39
C GLN A 38 -6.69 1.80 -3.10
N CYS A 39 -6.44 1.14 -1.97
CA CYS A 39 -6.41 1.84 -0.69
C CYS A 39 -5.01 2.27 -0.31
N HIS A 40 -4.11 1.31 -0.16
CA HIS A 40 -2.77 1.55 0.30
C HIS A 40 -1.97 2.40 -0.71
N ALA A 41 -1.73 1.87 -1.90
CA ALA A 41 -0.94 2.56 -2.93
C ALA A 41 -1.61 3.84 -3.47
N THR A 42 -2.90 3.79 -3.80
CA THR A 42 -3.57 4.94 -4.46
C THR A 42 -4.01 6.00 -3.44
N GLN A 43 -4.89 5.64 -2.49
CA GLN A 43 -5.56 6.61 -1.63
C GLN A 43 -4.68 7.16 -0.50
N LEU A 44 -3.65 6.42 -0.07
CA LEU A 44 -2.74 6.84 1.00
C LEU A 44 -1.40 7.32 0.46
N GLU A 45 -0.75 6.57 -0.43
CA GLU A 45 0.57 6.96 -0.93
C GLU A 45 0.49 7.98 -2.06
N ASP A 46 -0.07 7.60 -3.21
CA ASP A 46 -0.05 8.41 -4.43
C ASP A 46 -0.85 9.72 -4.31
N GLU A 47 -1.91 9.73 -3.49
CA GLU A 47 -2.78 10.90 -3.29
C GLU A 47 -2.38 11.79 -2.09
N VAL A 48 -1.69 11.22 -1.09
CA VAL A 48 -1.37 11.95 0.15
C VAL A 48 0.14 12.03 0.40
N LEU A 49 0.81 10.90 0.64
CA LEU A 49 2.23 10.89 1.02
C LEU A 49 3.15 11.40 -0.09
N PHE A 50 3.08 10.82 -1.28
CA PHE A 50 4.03 11.08 -2.35
C PHE A 50 3.97 12.52 -2.87
N PRO A 51 2.79 13.14 -3.05
CA PRO A 51 2.72 14.55 -3.41
C PRO A 51 3.38 15.46 -2.38
N LEU A 52 3.19 15.18 -1.09
CA LEU A 52 3.81 15.93 0.00
C LEU A 52 5.34 15.79 -0.04
N LEU A 53 5.84 14.56 -0.15
CA LEU A 53 7.27 14.28 -0.25
C LEU A 53 7.91 14.93 -1.48
N ARG A 54 7.25 14.90 -2.64
CA ARG A 54 7.74 15.60 -3.85
C ARG A 54 7.88 17.10 -3.63
N SER A 55 6.91 17.70 -2.94
CA SER A 55 6.92 19.13 -2.66
C SER A 55 8.02 19.51 -1.66
N ARG A 56 8.13 18.76 -0.55
CA ARG A 56 9.05 19.10 0.56
C ARG A 56 10.48 18.67 0.32
N MET A 57 10.71 17.66 -0.50
CA MET A 57 12.05 17.18 -0.87
C MET A 57 12.52 17.73 -2.22
N ALA A 58 11.97 18.88 -2.65
CA ALA A 58 12.40 19.56 -3.86
C ALA A 58 13.92 19.84 -3.82
N GLY A 59 14.63 19.46 -4.88
CA GLY A 59 16.09 19.57 -4.98
C GLY A 59 16.87 18.35 -4.48
N ARG A 60 16.21 17.32 -3.93
CA ARG A 60 16.83 16.01 -3.63
C ARG A 60 16.64 15.04 -4.79
N ASP A 61 17.33 15.27 -5.90
CA ASP A 61 17.10 14.56 -7.16
C ASP A 61 17.14 13.03 -7.07
N GLU A 62 18.05 12.47 -6.25
CA GLU A 62 18.15 11.03 -6.05
C GLU A 62 16.94 10.45 -5.30
N PHE A 63 16.48 11.15 -4.26
CA PHE A 63 15.27 10.79 -3.54
C PHE A 63 14.05 10.87 -4.46
N LEU A 64 13.92 11.94 -5.24
CA LEU A 64 12.80 12.13 -6.18
C LEU A 64 12.77 11.08 -7.30
N ARG A 65 13.94 10.61 -7.76
CA ARG A 65 14.04 9.46 -8.68
C ARG A 65 13.57 8.17 -8.01
N SER A 66 13.97 7.93 -6.77
CA SER A 66 13.54 6.76 -5.99
C SER A 66 12.03 6.77 -5.76
N LEU A 67 11.48 7.91 -5.35
CA LEU A 67 10.04 8.11 -5.17
C LEU A 67 9.25 7.89 -6.47
N SER A 68 9.78 8.36 -7.60
CA SER A 68 9.17 8.14 -8.91
C SER A 68 9.20 6.67 -9.34
N ARG A 69 10.27 5.95 -8.98
CA ARG A 69 10.39 4.50 -9.22
C ARG A 69 9.38 3.72 -8.39
N ILE A 70 9.29 3.98 -7.09
CA ILE A 70 8.32 3.34 -6.19
C ILE A 70 6.87 3.58 -6.68
N ALA A 71 6.52 4.82 -7.04
CA ALA A 71 5.21 5.11 -7.62
C ALA A 71 4.95 4.38 -8.96
N ALA A 72 5.99 4.11 -9.75
CA ALA A 72 5.85 3.32 -10.97
C ALA A 72 5.61 1.83 -10.67
N ASP A 73 6.16 1.31 -9.58
CA ASP A 73 5.95 -0.07 -9.13
C ASP A 73 4.48 -0.34 -8.79
N HIS A 74 3.70 0.65 -8.33
CA HIS A 74 2.25 0.52 -8.12
C HIS A 74 1.51 0.08 -9.39
N ARG A 75 1.88 0.64 -10.54
CA ARG A 75 1.29 0.27 -11.84
C ARG A 75 1.71 -1.13 -12.27
N LEU A 76 2.95 -1.51 -11.98
CA LEU A 76 3.45 -2.86 -12.24
C LEU A 76 2.69 -3.89 -11.40
N LEU A 77 2.53 -3.64 -10.11
CA LEU A 77 1.77 -4.49 -9.18
C LEU A 77 0.31 -4.63 -9.64
N ALA A 78 -0.36 -3.52 -9.97
CA ALA A 78 -1.71 -3.54 -10.50
C ALA A 78 -1.85 -4.39 -11.78
N THR A 79 -0.89 -4.25 -12.70
CA THR A 79 -0.86 -5.03 -13.96
C THR A 79 -0.64 -6.52 -13.69
N LEU A 80 0.32 -6.84 -12.82
CA LEU A 80 0.63 -8.22 -12.46
C LEU A 80 -0.57 -8.90 -11.77
N ALA A 81 -1.25 -8.19 -10.87
CA ALA A 81 -2.46 -8.70 -10.24
C ALA A 81 -3.58 -8.93 -11.25
N GLY A 82 -3.84 -7.98 -12.16
CA GLY A 82 -4.87 -8.14 -13.19
C GLY A 82 -4.63 -9.39 -14.06
N ASN A 83 -3.39 -9.61 -14.48
CA ASN A 83 -3.02 -10.83 -15.22
C ASN A 83 -3.18 -12.09 -14.36
N THR A 84 -2.78 -12.04 -13.09
CA THR A 84 -2.90 -13.17 -12.15
C THR A 84 -4.36 -13.54 -11.90
N ILE A 85 -5.24 -12.56 -11.68
CA ILE A 85 -6.69 -12.76 -11.55
C ILE A 85 -7.25 -13.41 -12.81
N LYS A 86 -6.86 -12.93 -14.00
CA LYS A 86 -7.28 -13.51 -15.27
C LYS A 86 -6.92 -15.00 -15.36
N TYR A 87 -5.66 -15.35 -15.09
CA TYR A 87 -5.24 -16.76 -15.07
C TYR A 87 -6.01 -17.61 -14.07
N GLY A 88 -6.30 -17.06 -12.88
CA GLY A 88 -7.11 -17.74 -11.87
C GLY A 88 -8.54 -18.01 -12.35
N ARG A 89 -9.18 -17.03 -13.01
CA ARG A 89 -10.54 -17.19 -13.56
C ARG A 89 -10.61 -18.17 -14.73
N GLU A 90 -9.54 -18.26 -15.51
CA GLU A 90 -9.39 -19.22 -16.61
C GLU A 90 -9.07 -20.64 -16.11
N GLY A 91 -8.83 -20.83 -14.81
CA GLY A 91 -8.43 -22.12 -14.24
C GLY A 91 -7.03 -22.57 -14.69
N ALA A 92 -6.16 -21.63 -15.05
CA ALA A 92 -4.84 -21.95 -15.57
C ALA A 92 -3.91 -22.46 -14.45
N ASP A 93 -3.20 -23.55 -14.71
CA ASP A 93 -2.26 -24.19 -13.76
C ASP A 93 -1.14 -23.26 -13.27
N VAL A 94 -0.89 -22.16 -13.99
CA VAL A 94 0.13 -21.16 -13.63
C VAL A 94 -0.32 -20.24 -12.50
N TYR A 95 -1.61 -20.18 -12.17
CA TYR A 95 -2.17 -19.24 -11.19
C TYR A 95 -1.47 -19.29 -9.82
N PRO A 96 -1.28 -20.46 -9.17
CA PRO A 96 -0.60 -20.53 -7.87
C PRO A 96 0.80 -19.90 -7.90
N ARG A 97 1.59 -20.20 -8.94
CA ARG A 97 2.93 -19.63 -9.10
C ARG A 97 2.91 -18.12 -9.33
N ARG A 98 1.91 -17.61 -10.05
CA ARG A 98 1.76 -16.17 -10.30
C ARG A 98 1.40 -15.38 -9.04
N ILE A 99 0.61 -15.97 -8.13
CA ILE A 99 0.37 -15.39 -6.81
C ILE A 99 1.69 -15.30 -6.03
N ASP A 100 2.51 -16.35 -6.03
CA ASP A 100 3.80 -16.34 -5.33
C ASP A 100 4.72 -15.23 -5.86
N ASP A 101 4.81 -15.08 -7.18
CA ASP A 101 5.62 -14.04 -7.82
C ASP A 101 5.09 -12.64 -7.49
N TYR A 102 3.76 -12.45 -7.42
CA TYR A 102 3.15 -11.19 -7.00
C TYR A 102 3.54 -10.82 -5.56
N PHE A 103 3.42 -11.75 -4.60
CA PHE A 103 3.77 -11.46 -3.21
C PHE A 103 5.26 -11.17 -3.02
N LYS A 104 6.14 -11.85 -3.75
CA LYS A 104 7.59 -11.55 -3.72
C LYS A 104 7.86 -10.12 -4.20
N LEU A 105 7.21 -9.69 -5.27
CA LEU A 105 7.35 -8.34 -5.79
C LEU A 105 6.77 -7.31 -4.81
N LEU A 106 5.61 -7.60 -4.24
CA LEU A 106 4.97 -6.72 -3.25
C LEU A 106 5.86 -6.55 -2.01
N GLN A 107 6.42 -7.63 -1.46
CA GLN A 107 7.36 -7.54 -0.34
C GLN A 107 8.59 -6.71 -0.68
N PHE A 108 9.22 -6.96 -1.83
CA PHE A 108 10.37 -6.19 -2.28
C PHE A 108 10.05 -4.69 -2.45
N HIS A 109 8.85 -4.39 -2.94
CA HIS A 109 8.36 -3.02 -3.06
C HIS A 109 8.21 -2.35 -1.69
N ASN A 110 7.49 -2.99 -0.75
CA ASN A 110 7.30 -2.48 0.61
C ASN A 110 8.65 -2.26 1.34
N ASP A 111 9.57 -3.22 1.24
CA ASP A 111 10.90 -3.11 1.86
C ASP A 111 11.69 -1.94 1.24
N SER A 112 11.65 -1.78 -0.09
CA SER A 112 12.29 -0.67 -0.78
C SER A 112 11.70 0.68 -0.39
N GLU A 113 10.38 0.75 -0.22
CA GLU A 113 9.70 1.97 0.19
C GLU A 113 10.04 2.37 1.63
N GLU A 114 10.02 1.41 2.55
CA GLU A 114 10.39 1.64 3.95
C GLU A 114 11.82 2.19 4.07
N GLU A 115 12.77 1.61 3.32
CA GLU A 115 14.17 2.03 3.35
C GLU A 115 14.40 3.38 2.66
N MET A 116 13.80 3.59 1.50
CA MET A 116 14.15 4.70 0.61
C MET A 116 13.23 5.92 0.73
N ILE A 117 11.97 5.71 1.11
CA ILE A 117 10.92 6.74 1.07
C ILE A 117 10.50 7.15 2.48
N PHE A 118 10.12 6.18 3.32
CA PHE A 118 9.57 6.45 4.64
C PHE A 118 10.56 7.11 5.59
N THR A 119 11.86 6.91 5.38
CA THR A 119 12.92 7.60 6.13
C THR A 119 12.83 9.13 6.04
N ALA A 120 12.31 9.68 4.94
CA ALA A 120 12.13 11.11 4.74
C ALA A 120 10.95 11.70 5.53
N TRP A 121 10.04 10.88 6.07
CA TRP A 121 8.88 11.36 6.84
C TRP A 121 9.30 12.19 8.06
N ASN A 122 10.33 11.73 8.79
CA ASN A 122 10.80 12.41 10.00
C ASN A 122 11.51 13.74 9.73
N GLU A 123 11.86 14.02 8.47
CA GLU A 123 12.41 15.32 8.06
C GLU A 123 11.31 16.37 7.84
N LEU A 124 10.04 15.96 7.77
CA LEU A 124 8.92 16.86 7.51
C LEU A 124 8.54 17.68 8.76
N PRO A 125 8.14 18.96 8.57
CA PRO A 125 7.53 19.75 9.62
C PRO A 125 6.33 19.02 10.26
N ALA A 126 6.15 19.18 11.58
CA ALA A 126 5.04 18.56 12.30
C ALA A 126 3.67 18.89 11.69
N ALA A 127 3.45 20.16 11.33
CA ALA A 127 2.20 20.60 10.70
C ALA A 127 1.89 19.88 9.37
N ASP A 128 2.90 19.56 8.57
CA ASP A 128 2.70 18.82 7.32
C ASP A 128 2.33 17.36 7.58
N ARG A 129 2.96 16.75 8.60
CA ARG A 129 2.67 15.37 9.01
C ARG A 129 1.26 15.26 9.59
N GLU A 130 0.84 16.24 10.38
CA GLU A 130 -0.51 16.34 10.93
C GLU A 130 -1.56 16.49 9.82
N ASP A 131 -1.37 17.42 8.88
CA ASP A 131 -2.28 17.59 7.73
C ASP A 131 -2.38 16.32 6.87
N ALA A 132 -1.24 15.72 6.53
CA ALA A 132 -1.23 14.46 5.78
C ALA A 132 -1.92 13.33 6.54
N SER A 133 -1.73 13.23 7.86
CA SER A 133 -2.38 12.21 8.68
C SER A 133 -3.90 12.40 8.76
N ALA A 134 -4.37 13.64 8.82
CA ALA A 134 -5.81 13.94 8.77
C ALA A 134 -6.41 13.54 7.41
N ARG A 135 -5.75 13.90 6.30
CA ARG A 135 -6.18 13.52 4.93
C ARG A 135 -6.17 12.00 4.73
N ALA A 136 -5.14 11.32 5.25
CA ALA A 136 -5.04 9.87 5.25
C ALA A 136 -6.20 9.23 6.02
N ALA A 137 -6.65 9.85 7.12
CA ALA A 137 -7.74 9.32 7.94
C ALA A 137 -9.05 9.29 7.15
N ASP A 138 -9.32 10.36 6.39
CA ASP A 138 -10.47 10.42 5.51
C ASP A 138 -10.39 9.38 4.39
N SER A 139 -9.21 9.22 3.77
CA SER A 139 -8.96 8.19 2.76
C SER A 139 -9.19 6.77 3.30
N ALA A 140 -8.61 6.44 4.46
CA ALA A 140 -8.75 5.14 5.10
C ALA A 140 -10.21 4.85 5.47
N ARG A 141 -10.97 5.84 5.96
CA ARG A 141 -12.41 5.69 6.24
C ARG A 141 -13.24 5.41 5.00
N ARG A 142 -12.96 6.10 3.88
CA ARG A 142 -13.63 5.82 2.59
C ARG A 142 -13.33 4.39 2.14
N CYS A 143 -12.09 3.96 2.25
CA CYS A 143 -11.66 2.60 1.95
C CYS A 143 -12.35 1.55 2.83
N ALA A 144 -12.43 1.79 4.15
CA ALA A 144 -13.14 0.93 5.10
C ALA A 144 -14.62 0.78 4.77
N SER A 145 -15.27 1.85 4.27
CA SER A 145 -16.70 1.85 3.95
C SER A 145 -17.04 1.16 2.61
N SER A 146 -16.06 0.98 1.73
CA SER A 146 -16.31 0.62 0.31
C SER A 146 -15.67 -0.69 -0.13
N GLY A 147 -14.91 -1.36 0.73
CA GLY A 147 -14.23 -2.58 0.33
C GLY A 147 -13.62 -3.36 1.49
N PRO A 148 -12.77 -4.35 1.18
CA PRO A 148 -12.20 -5.28 2.15
C PRO A 148 -11.05 -4.67 2.97
N TYR A 149 -10.94 -3.35 3.04
CA TYR A 149 -9.83 -2.65 3.68
C TYR A 149 -9.59 -3.15 5.11
N LEU A 150 -10.60 -3.09 5.99
CA LEU A 150 -10.47 -3.52 7.39
C LEU A 150 -10.05 -5.00 7.55
N ARG A 151 -10.44 -5.85 6.60
CA ARG A 151 -10.08 -7.27 6.61
C ARG A 151 -8.58 -7.46 6.38
N TYR A 152 -8.01 -6.74 5.41
CA TYR A 152 -6.63 -6.96 4.99
C TYR A 152 -5.63 -6.04 5.68
N SER A 153 -6.06 -4.87 6.15
CA SER A 153 -5.26 -3.99 6.99
C SER A 153 -5.20 -4.44 8.45
N GLY A 154 -5.98 -5.44 8.88
CA GLY A 154 -6.00 -5.91 10.27
C GLY A 154 -6.59 -4.90 11.27
N LEU A 155 -7.02 -3.73 10.81
CA LEU A 155 -7.52 -2.65 11.66
C LEU A 155 -8.97 -2.88 12.08
N ALA A 156 -9.26 -2.54 13.33
CA ALA A 156 -10.64 -2.31 13.75
C ALA A 156 -11.11 -0.93 13.26
N GLU A 157 -12.39 -0.80 12.90
CA GLU A 157 -12.98 0.47 12.44
C GLU A 157 -12.72 1.63 13.42
N ARG A 158 -12.84 1.38 14.73
CA ARG A 158 -12.54 2.37 15.78
C ARG A 158 -11.10 2.90 15.72
N THR A 159 -10.15 2.12 15.21
CA THR A 159 -8.74 2.50 15.14
C THR A 159 -8.55 3.70 14.20
N LEU A 160 -9.35 3.79 13.13
CA LEU A 160 -9.36 4.92 12.19
C LEU A 160 -9.80 6.23 12.87
N GLY A 161 -10.48 6.13 14.02
CA GLY A 161 -10.80 7.25 14.89
C GLY A 161 -9.57 8.01 15.38
N TYR A 162 -8.45 7.30 15.62
CA TYR A 162 -7.24 7.83 16.24
C TYR A 162 -6.15 8.26 15.24
N LEU A 163 -6.44 8.21 13.94
CA LEU A 163 -5.52 8.69 12.91
C LEU A 163 -5.64 10.22 12.78
N GLY A 164 -4.51 10.92 12.89
CA GLY A 164 -4.48 12.39 12.83
C GLY A 164 -5.01 13.11 14.08
N GLN A 165 -5.21 12.40 15.19
CA GLN A 165 -5.34 12.97 16.55
C GLN A 165 -3.99 12.95 17.24
#